data_AF-A0A1M5WFN1-F1
#
_entry.id   AF-A0A1M5WFN1-F1
#
_cell.length_a   1.000
_cell.length_b   1.000
_cell.length_c   1.000
_cell.angle_alpha   90.00
_cell.angle_beta   90.00
_cell.angle_gamma   90.00
#
_symmetry.space_group_name_H-M   'P 1'
#
loop_
_entity.id
_entity.type
_entity.pdbx_description
1 polymer ?
#
loop_
_entity_poly.entity_id
_entity_poly.type
_entity_poly.pdbx_seq_one_letter_code
_entity_poly.pdbx_strand_id
1 'polypeptide(L)'
;MKKIGMRNIKTAIAVVLALGISRLMKTEYPFYSAIAAIISMQSSIIESFRVGKNRMLGTIVGAAVGLIFFLISPGNLILSGIGIVVVIYICDSLGWNKAVSIACIVFCVIMTNLSGRNPFFYSISRILDTFIGIIIAVAVNYIIKPPNN
;
A
#
# COMPACT_ATOMS: atom_id res chain seq x y z
N MET A 1 30.82 -8.47 -12.07
CA MET A 1 29.67 -8.89 -11.23
C MET A 1 29.05 -7.66 -10.58
N LYS A 2 27.72 -7.46 -10.67
CA LYS A 2 27.04 -6.31 -10.01
C LYS A 2 27.06 -6.53 -8.48
N LYS A 3 27.54 -5.54 -7.72
CA LYS A 3 27.53 -5.60 -6.24
C LYS A 3 26.12 -5.35 -5.70
N ILE A 4 25.76 -5.98 -4.58
CA ILE A 4 24.49 -5.73 -3.88
C ILE A 4 24.54 -4.31 -3.30
N GLY A 5 23.63 -3.45 -3.74
CA GLY A 5 23.55 -2.07 -3.28
C GLY A 5 22.94 -1.95 -1.88
N MET A 6 23.32 -0.91 -1.14
CA MET A 6 22.82 -0.65 0.21
C MET A 6 21.29 -0.59 0.29
N ARG A 7 20.63 -0.04 -0.75
CA ARG A 7 19.17 -0.01 -0.84
C ARG A 7 18.56 -1.42 -0.72
N ASN A 8 19.18 -2.43 -1.33
CA ASN A 8 18.67 -3.80 -1.31
C ASN A 8 18.69 -4.37 0.11
N ILE A 9 19.77 -4.10 0.86
CA ILE A 9 19.91 -4.53 2.26
C ILE A 9 18.86 -3.83 3.12
N LYS A 10 18.69 -2.50 2.97
CA LYS A 10 17.65 -1.75 3.68
C LYS A 10 16.25 -2.28 3.38
N THR A 11 15.94 -2.59 2.12
CA THR A 11 14.65 -3.18 1.75
C THR A 11 14.43 -4.51 2.46
N ALA A 12 15.43 -5.41 2.47
CA ALA A 12 15.32 -6.70 3.14
C ALA A 12 15.06 -6.54 4.65
N ILE A 13 15.80 -5.63 5.30
CA ILE A 13 15.61 -5.32 6.73
C ILE A 13 14.20 -4.76 6.98
N ALA A 14 13.74 -3.81 6.15
CA ALA A 14 12.41 -3.24 6.27
C ALA A 14 11.30 -4.30 6.11
N VAL A 15 11.47 -5.26 5.19
CA VAL A 15 10.52 -6.37 5.02
C VAL A 15 10.48 -7.29 6.25
N VAL A 16 11.64 -7.67 6.78
CA VAL A 16 11.71 -8.51 7.98
C VAL A 16 11.02 -7.83 9.16
N LEU A 17 11.29 -6.54 9.38
CA LEU A 17 10.66 -5.76 10.43
C LEU A 17 9.16 -5.58 10.21
N ALA A 18 8.72 -5.30 8.97
CA ALA A 18 7.30 -5.16 8.64
C ALA A 18 6.52 -6.44 8.89
N LEU A 19 7.04 -7.59 8.44
CA LEU A 19 6.44 -8.88 8.71
C LEU A 19 6.45 -9.22 10.20
N GLY A 20 7.54 -8.93 10.91
CA GLY A 20 7.66 -9.15 12.34
C GLY A 20 6.61 -8.36 13.13
N ILE A 21 6.51 -7.05 12.88
CA ILE A 21 5.54 -6.18 13.55
C ILE A 21 4.10 -6.58 13.20
N SER A 22 3.81 -6.85 11.92
CA SER A 22 2.49 -7.34 11.51
C SER A 22 2.09 -8.64 12.20
N ARG A 23 3.02 -9.60 12.36
CA ARG A 23 2.77 -10.85 13.10
C ARG A 23 2.53 -10.60 14.59
N LEU A 24 3.30 -9.71 15.22
CA LEU A 24 3.11 -9.34 16.62
C LEU A 24 1.76 -8.67 16.87
N MET A 25 1.33 -7.80 15.95
CA MET A 25 0.02 -7.15 15.96
C MET A 25 -1.13 -8.08 15.52
N LYS A 26 -0.83 -9.33 15.14
CA LYS A 26 -1.78 -10.31 14.60
C LYS A 26 -2.62 -9.75 13.45
N THR A 27 -2.00 -8.96 12.58
CA THR A 27 -2.67 -8.43 11.38
C THR A 27 -3.09 -9.58 10.49
N GLU A 28 -4.27 -9.47 9.87
CA GLU A 28 -4.81 -10.53 9.02
C GLU A 28 -3.95 -10.77 7.76
N TYR A 29 -3.27 -9.73 7.24
CA TYR A 29 -2.48 -9.82 6.01
C TYR A 29 -1.10 -9.15 6.12
N PRO A 30 -0.12 -9.77 6.80
CA PRO A 30 1.27 -9.29 6.84
C PRO A 30 1.90 -9.08 5.45
N PHE A 31 1.34 -9.72 4.42
CA PHE A 31 1.71 -9.51 3.03
C PHE A 31 1.63 -8.03 2.60
N TYR A 32 0.61 -7.29 3.01
CA TYR A 32 0.44 -5.90 2.57
C TYR A 32 1.44 -4.94 3.23
N SER A 33 1.84 -5.21 4.47
CA SER A 33 2.89 -4.43 5.13
C SER A 33 4.25 -4.67 4.48
N ALA A 34 4.56 -5.91 4.10
CA ALA A 34 5.78 -6.22 3.36
C ALA A 34 5.85 -5.50 2.01
N ILE A 35 4.78 -5.55 1.20
CA ILE A 35 4.74 -4.83 -0.09
C ILE A 35 4.83 -3.32 0.12
N ALA A 36 4.13 -2.78 1.13
CA ALA A 36 4.22 -1.37 1.44
C ALA A 36 5.64 -0.96 1.84
N ALA A 37 6.35 -1.79 2.60
CA ALA A 37 7.75 -1.56 2.92
C ALA A 37 8.65 -1.59 1.67
N ILE A 38 8.44 -2.57 0.79
CA ILE A 38 9.22 -2.71 -0.46
C ILE A 38 9.05 -1.48 -1.36
N ILE A 39 7.80 -1.08 -1.60
CA ILE A 39 7.49 0.01 -2.53
C ILE A 39 7.89 1.37 -1.94
N SER A 40 7.76 1.54 -0.63
CA SER A 40 8.13 2.80 0.03
C SER A 40 9.63 2.92 0.26
N MET A 41 10.42 1.84 0.15
CA MET A 41 11.87 1.92 0.25
C MET A 41 12.48 2.51 -1.03
N GLN A 42 13.10 3.67 -0.89
CA GLN A 42 13.71 4.43 -1.98
C GLN A 42 15.17 4.77 -1.67
N SER A 43 15.87 5.39 -2.61
CA SER A 43 17.28 5.79 -2.43
C SER A 43 17.46 6.87 -1.36
N SER A 44 16.49 7.76 -1.19
CA SER A 44 16.48 8.82 -0.19
C SER A 44 15.26 8.74 0.71
N ILE A 45 15.38 9.27 1.92
CA ILE A 45 14.30 9.29 2.93
C ILE A 45 13.13 10.14 2.45
N ILE A 46 13.41 11.27 1.80
CA ILE A 46 12.38 12.19 1.26
C ILE A 46 11.56 11.47 0.18
N GLU A 47 12.22 10.74 -0.73
CA GLU A 47 11.52 9.97 -1.75
C GLU A 47 10.78 8.77 -1.14
N SER A 48 11.34 8.13 -0.11
CA SER A 48 10.64 7.08 0.63
C SER A 48 9.33 7.57 1.24
N PHE A 49 9.37 8.73 1.89
CA PHE A 49 8.19 9.36 2.46
C PHE A 49 7.20 9.79 1.38
N ARG A 50 7.66 10.38 0.28
CA ARG A 50 6.82 10.80 -0.85
C ARG A 50 6.10 9.62 -1.50
N VAL A 51 6.81 8.53 -1.79
CA VAL A 51 6.23 7.31 -2.35
C VAL A 51 5.28 6.65 -1.35
N GLY A 52 5.67 6.58 -0.07
CA GLY A 52 4.81 6.06 0.99
C GLY A 52 3.51 6.84 1.13
N LYS A 53 3.57 8.18 1.12
CA LYS A 53 2.39 9.05 1.15
C LYS A 53 1.45 8.77 -0.03
N ASN A 54 1.97 8.70 -1.26
CA ASN A 54 1.16 8.38 -2.44
C ASN A 54 0.49 7.01 -2.31
N ARG A 55 1.23 6.03 -1.76
CA ARG A 55 0.70 4.70 -1.50
C ARG A 55 -0.44 4.71 -0.49
N MET A 56 -0.29 5.45 0.60
CA MET A 56 -1.32 5.60 1.63
C MET A 56 -2.58 6.24 1.05
N LEU A 57 -2.43 7.36 0.34
CA LEU A 57 -3.56 8.09 -0.27
C LEU A 57 -4.32 7.20 -1.25
N GLY A 58 -3.62 6.50 -2.14
CA GLY A 58 -4.27 5.60 -3.09
C GLY A 58 -4.95 4.43 -2.40
N THR A 59 -4.35 3.88 -1.34
CA THR A 59 -4.99 2.81 -0.55
C THR A 59 -6.28 3.28 0.11
N ILE A 60 -6.30 4.49 0.67
CA ILE A 60 -7.51 5.07 1.26
C ILE A 60 -8.61 5.25 0.21
N VAL A 61 -8.30 5.86 -0.94
CA VAL A 61 -9.29 6.09 -2.01
C VAL A 61 -9.81 4.76 -2.57
N GLY A 62 -8.90 3.84 -2.92
CA GLY A 62 -9.26 2.53 -3.43
C GLY A 62 -10.08 1.72 -2.43
N ALA A 63 -9.75 1.81 -1.14
CA ALA A 63 -10.50 1.15 -0.08
C ALA A 63 -11.90 1.73 0.12
N ALA A 64 -12.03 3.06 0.16
CA ALA A 64 -13.30 3.74 0.32
C ALA A 64 -14.25 3.47 -0.85
N VAL A 65 -13.78 3.69 -2.09
CA VAL A 65 -14.61 3.47 -3.29
C VAL A 65 -14.90 1.97 -3.46
N GLY A 66 -13.92 1.10 -3.20
CA GLY A 66 -14.08 -0.35 -3.28
C GLY A 66 -15.15 -0.85 -2.31
N LEU A 67 -15.13 -0.35 -1.07
CA LEU A 67 -16.14 -0.68 -0.07
C LEU A 67 -17.55 -0.25 -0.52
N ILE A 68 -17.70 1.00 -0.99
CA ILE A 68 -19.00 1.52 -1.45
C ILE A 68 -19.55 0.66 -2.59
N PHE A 69 -18.73 0.37 -3.60
CA PHE A 69 -19.18 -0.40 -4.76
C PHE A 69 -19.44 -1.88 -4.42
N PHE A 70 -18.65 -2.44 -3.52
CA PHE A 70 -18.86 -3.79 -3.02
C PHE A 70 -20.21 -3.92 -2.32
N LEU A 71 -20.63 -2.92 -1.54
CA LEU A 71 -21.94 -2.93 -0.87
C LEU A 71 -23.12 -2.87 -1.86
N ILE A 72 -22.90 -2.39 -3.09
CA ILE A 72 -23.94 -2.35 -4.14
C ILE A 72 -24.08 -3.72 -4.81
N SER A 73 -23.01 -4.25 -5.38
CA SER A 73 -23.01 -5.57 -6.02
C SER A 73 -21.58 -6.15 -6.05
N PRO A 74 -21.23 -7.01 -5.09
CA PRO A 74 -19.93 -7.67 -5.02
C PRO A 74 -19.56 -8.36 -6.33
N GLY A 75 -18.32 -8.17 -6.81
CA GLY A 75 -17.81 -8.86 -8.00
C GLY A 75 -18.47 -8.49 -9.33
N ASN A 76 -19.38 -7.52 -9.37
CA ASN A 76 -20.06 -7.13 -10.61
C ASN A 76 -19.07 -6.51 -11.61
N LEU A 77 -19.05 -7.05 -12.83
CA LEU A 77 -18.10 -6.65 -13.87
C LEU A 77 -18.28 -5.19 -14.31
N ILE A 78 -19.54 -4.75 -14.49
CA ILE A 78 -19.85 -3.39 -14.96
C ILE A 78 -19.52 -2.37 -13.87
N LEU A 79 -19.93 -2.65 -12.63
CA LEU A 79 -19.61 -1.79 -11.49
C LEU A 79 -18.10 -1.71 -11.23
N SER A 80 -17.35 -2.78 -11.49
CA SER A 80 -15.89 -2.76 -11.39
C SER A 80 -15.29 -1.78 -12.41
N GLY A 81 -15.77 -1.78 -13.66
CA GLY A 81 -15.35 -0.81 -14.68
C GLY A 81 -15.70 0.63 -14.30
N ILE A 82 -16.93 0.87 -13.87
CA ILE A 82 -17.39 2.21 -13.42
C ILE A 82 -16.58 2.68 -12.22
N GLY A 83 -16.35 1.81 -11.24
CA GLY A 83 -15.60 2.13 -10.04
C GLY A 83 -14.14 2.48 -10.33
N ILE A 84 -13.50 1.84 -11.32
CA ILE A 84 -12.17 2.25 -11.79
C ILE A 84 -12.18 3.67 -12.36
N VAL A 85 -13.18 4.03 -13.18
CA VAL A 85 -13.31 5.39 -13.69
C VAL A 85 -13.46 6.39 -12.54
N VAL A 86 -14.29 6.06 -11.55
CA VAL A 86 -14.49 6.90 -10.35
C VAL A 86 -13.20 7.06 -9.54
N VAL A 87 -12.46 5.97 -9.29
CA VAL A 87 -11.18 6.01 -8.57
C VAL A 87 -10.16 6.88 -9.30
N ILE A 88 -10.03 6.72 -10.61
CA ILE A 88 -9.11 7.53 -11.43
C ILE A 88 -9.51 9.00 -11.35
N TYR A 89 -10.80 9.31 -11.56
CA TYR A 89 -11.30 10.67 -11.52
C TYR A 89 -11.05 11.36 -10.17
N ILE A 90 -11.29 10.67 -9.05
CA ILE A 90 -11.02 11.20 -7.71
C ILE A 90 -9.52 11.47 -7.54
N CYS A 91 -8.66 10.52 -7.90
CA CYS A 91 -7.22 10.68 -7.76
C CYS A 91 -6.68 11.83 -8.63
N ASP A 92 -7.14 11.95 -9.88
CA ASP A 92 -6.72 13.00 -10.81
C ASP A 92 -7.20 14.39 -10.35
N SER A 93 -8.45 14.50 -9.92
CA SER A 93 -9.03 15.75 -9.38
C SER A 93 -8.28 16.27 -8.15
N LEU A 94 -7.65 15.38 -7.38
CA LEU A 94 -6.82 15.73 -6.21
C LEU A 94 -5.34 15.92 -6.56
N GLY A 95 -4.95 15.75 -7.83
CA GLY A 95 -3.57 15.81 -8.31
C GLY A 95 -2.70 14.62 -7.89
N TRP A 96 -3.31 13.51 -7.46
CA TRP A 96 -2.64 12.33 -6.92
C TRP A 96 -2.32 11.29 -8.01
N ASN A 97 -1.78 11.74 -9.14
CA ASN A 97 -1.46 10.91 -10.31
C ASN A 97 -0.62 9.66 -9.96
N LYS A 98 0.33 9.79 -9.02
CA LYS A 98 1.19 8.68 -8.58
C LYS A 98 0.47 7.65 -7.69
N ALA A 99 -0.72 7.96 -7.19
CA ALA A 99 -1.55 7.10 -6.35
C ALA A 99 -2.60 6.30 -7.14
N VAL A 100 -2.90 6.71 -8.38
CA VAL A 100 -3.96 6.11 -9.23
C VAL A 100 -3.80 4.61 -9.34
N SER A 101 -2.63 4.11 -9.74
CA SER A 101 -2.42 2.68 -9.98
C SER A 101 -2.67 1.83 -8.73
N ILE A 102 -2.18 2.26 -7.56
CA ILE A 102 -2.40 1.52 -6.32
C ILE A 102 -3.84 1.65 -5.82
N ALA A 103 -4.50 2.78 -6.04
CA ALA A 103 -5.92 2.95 -5.72
C ALA A 103 -6.79 1.97 -6.52
N CYS A 104 -6.55 1.86 -7.83
CA CYS A 104 -7.21 0.90 -8.70
C CYS A 104 -6.96 -0.55 -8.25
N ILE A 105 -5.72 -0.90 -7.88
CA ILE A 105 -5.40 -2.26 -7.38
C ILE A 105 -6.19 -2.56 -6.09
N VAL A 106 -6.21 -1.63 -5.13
CA VAL A 106 -6.92 -1.85 -3.86
C VAL A 106 -8.43 -1.96 -4.08
N PHE A 107 -9.00 -1.10 -4.93
CA PHE A 107 -10.39 -1.18 -5.37
C PHE A 107 -10.71 -2.57 -5.95
N CYS A 108 -9.92 -3.04 -6.93
CA CYS A 108 -10.14 -4.34 -7.56
C CYS A 108 -10.07 -5.49 -6.57
N VAL A 109 -9.09 -5.47 -5.66
CA VAL A 109 -8.94 -6.50 -4.63
C VAL A 109 -10.16 -6.55 -3.72
N ILE A 110 -10.72 -5.40 -3.33
CA ILE A 110 -11.94 -5.37 -2.52
C ILE A 110 -13.13 -5.85 -3.33
N MET A 111 -13.29 -5.41 -4.58
CA MET A 111 -14.42 -5.86 -5.41
C MET A 111 -14.42 -7.36 -5.71
N THR A 112 -13.24 -8.00 -5.75
CA THR A 112 -13.10 -9.37 -6.27
C THR A 112 -12.61 -10.40 -5.26
N ASN A 113 -11.95 -10.00 -4.17
CA ASN A 113 -11.14 -10.89 -3.35
C ASN A 113 -11.44 -10.75 -1.85
N LEU A 114 -12.72 -10.80 -1.49
CA LEU A 114 -13.14 -10.77 -0.08
C LEU A 114 -13.39 -12.17 0.53
N SER A 115 -13.52 -13.24 -0.27
CA SER A 115 -13.68 -14.62 0.22
C SER A 115 -14.68 -14.79 1.39
N GLY A 116 -15.80 -14.06 1.38
CA GLY A 116 -16.81 -14.10 2.44
C GLY A 116 -16.50 -13.28 3.71
N ARG A 117 -15.40 -12.50 3.70
CA ARG A 117 -15.00 -11.62 4.81
C ARG A 117 -15.76 -10.30 4.79
N ASN A 118 -15.79 -9.64 5.94
CA ASN A 118 -16.41 -8.33 6.08
C ASN A 118 -15.59 -7.28 5.28
N PRO A 119 -16.21 -6.60 4.29
CA PRO A 119 -15.52 -5.64 3.43
C PRO A 119 -14.98 -4.43 4.19
N PHE A 120 -15.68 -3.99 5.24
CA PHE A 120 -15.26 -2.86 6.05
C PHE A 120 -14.01 -3.21 6.85
N PHE A 121 -14.01 -4.34 7.56
CA PHE A 121 -12.85 -4.79 8.33
C PHE A 121 -11.63 -4.99 7.43
N TYR A 122 -11.82 -5.64 6.29
CA TYR A 122 -10.75 -5.84 5.31
C TYR A 122 -10.17 -4.50 4.81
N SER A 123 -11.03 -3.53 4.49
CA SER A 123 -10.62 -2.21 4.00
C SER A 123 -9.77 -1.46 5.04
N ILE A 124 -10.18 -1.50 6.32
CA ILE A 124 -9.42 -0.90 7.41
C ILE A 124 -8.07 -1.62 7.60
N SER A 125 -8.06 -2.96 7.59
CA SER A 125 -6.83 -3.74 7.66
C SER A 125 -5.85 -3.38 6.54
N ARG A 126 -6.34 -3.17 5.31
CA ARG A 126 -5.48 -2.73 4.18
C ARG A 126 -4.79 -1.39 4.45
N ILE A 127 -5.50 -0.43 5.03
CA ILE A 127 -4.97 0.88 5.36
C ILE A 127 -3.91 0.75 6.46
N LEU A 128 -4.21 0.00 7.52
CA LEU A 128 -3.30 -0.23 8.65
C LEU A 128 -2.03 -0.97 8.23
N ASP A 129 -2.14 -2.07 7.49
CA ASP A 129 -0.99 -2.84 7.01
C ASP A 129 -0.10 -1.99 6.11
N THR A 130 -0.70 -1.18 5.24
CA THR A 130 0.03 -0.26 4.37
C THR A 130 0.78 0.79 5.18
N PHE A 131 0.13 1.37 6.20
CA PHE A 131 0.73 2.34 7.10
C PHE A 131 1.93 1.77 7.87
N ILE A 132 1.81 0.56 8.43
CA ILE A 132 2.89 -0.15 9.12
C ILE A 132 4.10 -0.30 8.19
N GLY A 133 3.90 -0.80 6.96
CA GLY A 133 4.99 -0.98 6.01
C GLY A 133 5.67 0.33 5.61
N ILE A 134 4.90 1.41 5.42
CA ILE A 134 5.44 2.74 5.11
C ILE A 134 6.32 3.25 6.24
N ILE A 135 5.82 3.23 7.48
CA ILE A 135 6.58 3.71 8.65
C ILE A 135 7.90 2.97 8.76
N ILE A 136 7.87 1.64 8.65
CA ILE A 136 9.06 0.82 8.80
C ILE A 136 10.06 1.10 7.68
N ALA A 137 9.61 1.23 6.43
CA ALA A 137 10.51 1.59 5.34
C ALA A 137 11.16 2.96 5.53
N VAL A 138 10.40 3.97 5.94
CA VAL A 138 10.93 5.31 6.20
C VAL A 138 11.91 5.29 7.38
N ALA A 139 11.56 4.61 8.47
CA ALA A 139 12.42 4.48 9.64
C ALA A 139 13.73 3.76 9.32
N VAL A 140 13.68 2.63 8.61
CA VAL A 140 14.88 1.90 8.20
C VAL A 140 15.74 2.75 7.26
N ASN A 141 15.14 3.49 6.33
CA ASN A 141 15.90 4.36 5.43
C ASN A 141 16.56 5.54 6.16
N TYR A 142 15.93 6.02 7.25
CA TYR A 142 16.46 7.06 8.11
C TYR A 142 17.62 6.58 8.98
N ILE A 143 17.49 5.42 9.61
CA ILE A 143 18.47 4.88 10.57
C ILE A 143 19.71 4.38 9.83
N ILE A 144 19.53 3.63 8.74
CA ILE A 144 20.64 3.07 7.98
C ILE A 144 21.06 4.10 6.94
N LYS A 145 21.96 5.03 7.26
CA LYS A 145 22.48 6.01 6.29
C LYS A 145 23.58 5.39 5.41
N PRO A 146 23.74 5.82 4.14
CA PRO A 146 24.90 5.43 3.35
C PRO A 146 26.19 5.93 4.03
N PRO A 147 27.32 5.21 3.93
CA PRO A 147 28.58 5.57 4.61
C PRO A 147 29.21 6.90 4.17
N ASN A 148 28.77 7.51 3.07
CA ASN A 148 29.37 8.71 2.49
C ASN A 148 28.40 9.89 2.50
N ASN A 149 28.13 10.43 3.69
CA ASN A 149 27.73 11.83 3.86
C ASN A 149 28.83 12.54 4.64
#